data_AF-A0A0S9MWG4-F1
#
_entry.id   AF-A0A0S9MWG4-F1
#
_cell.length_a   1.000
_cell.length_b   1.000
_cell.length_c   1.000
_cell.angle_alpha   90.00
_cell.angle_beta   90.00
_cell.angle_gamma   90.00
#
_symmetry.space_group_name_H-M   'P 1'
#
loop_
_entity.id
_entity.type
_entity.pdbx_description
1 polymer ?
#
loop_
_entity_poly.entity_id
_entity_poly.type
_entity_poly.pdbx_seq_one_letter_code
_entity_poly.pdbx_strand_id
1 'polypeptide(L)'
;MNFSWVLDPGCGFAALAQRLAAAGWRLASAAEAPLLPGEPEHAVFERAAGERLHYSFNPVCLLRVLESGTAPDADTLAGLPLAGSESVGAWLAASDERTLWRGVLSARLLGQFQWLPHIEALRAHASSLVAKAAAAAAQEMGATLAAAAPQWAAASIELLLQQARPLLQALVHETDGRVLQMLRPRETDADRAFVPSAAAAARSAYATVWQQPPRPARAAPGARLQCHAAPAGMLADDNALSRPFPGGYRALAALLQPQRVWLAWKVIAPGRDAGMAYDGLVWLDDHWAWFPKPYRVLAPLLKG
;
A
#
# COMPACT_ATOMS: atom_id res chain seq x y z
N MET A 1 4.76 -19.01 -0.08
CA MET A 1 5.57 -17.84 -0.50
C MET A 1 7.01 -18.20 -0.20
N ASN A 2 7.93 -17.95 -1.13
CA ASN A 2 9.35 -18.09 -0.83
C ASN A 2 9.84 -16.76 -0.23
N PHE A 3 10.66 -16.86 0.79
CA PHE A 3 11.38 -15.73 1.35
C PHE A 3 12.74 -15.64 0.67
N SER A 4 13.14 -14.44 0.25
CA SER A 4 14.41 -14.20 -0.42
C SER A 4 15.20 -13.15 0.34
N TRP A 5 16.50 -13.37 0.51
CA TRP A 5 17.44 -12.43 1.09
C TRP A 5 18.62 -12.23 0.16
N VAL A 6 19.05 -10.99 0.02
CA VAL A 6 20.26 -10.65 -0.75
C VAL A 6 21.41 -10.49 0.23
N LEU A 7 22.54 -11.12 -0.08
CA LEU A 7 23.76 -11.00 0.72
C LEU A 7 24.61 -9.83 0.24
N ASP A 8 25.35 -9.21 1.17
CA ASP A 8 26.39 -8.25 0.85
C ASP A 8 27.42 -8.89 -0.12
N PRO A 9 27.78 -8.22 -1.22
CA PRO A 9 28.70 -8.76 -2.22
C PRO A 9 30.11 -9.03 -1.67
N GLY A 10 30.50 -8.41 -0.56
CA GLY A 10 31.74 -8.67 0.17
C GLY A 10 31.73 -9.98 0.97
N CYS A 11 30.58 -10.61 1.17
CA CYS A 11 30.48 -11.93 1.79
C CYS A 11 30.55 -13.02 0.73
N GLY A 12 31.73 -13.66 0.59
CA GLY A 12 31.89 -14.81 -0.30
C GLY A 12 31.28 -16.10 0.26
N PHE A 13 31.11 -17.12 -0.60
CA PHE A 13 30.44 -18.38 -0.25
C PHE A 13 31.07 -19.10 0.95
N ALA A 14 32.40 -19.15 1.06
CA ALA A 14 33.06 -19.79 2.20
C ALA A 14 32.74 -19.10 3.54
N ALA A 15 32.73 -17.76 3.56
CA ALA A 15 32.37 -16.99 4.75
C ALA A 15 30.88 -17.16 5.11
N LEU A 16 30.01 -17.22 4.09
CA LEU A 16 28.60 -17.54 4.26
C LEU A 16 28.41 -18.93 4.88
N ALA A 17 29.04 -19.95 4.32
CA ALA A 17 28.94 -21.33 4.79
C ALA A 17 29.41 -21.47 6.24
N GLN A 18 30.48 -20.78 6.62
CA GLN A 18 30.96 -20.74 8.00
C GLN A 18 29.93 -20.12 8.97
N ARG A 19 29.31 -19.00 8.59
CA ARG A 19 28.26 -18.33 9.39
C ARG A 19 27.02 -19.22 9.54
N LEU A 20 26.59 -19.83 8.45
CA LEU A 20 25.46 -20.77 8.45
C LEU A 20 25.78 -22.01 9.32
N ALA A 21 27.00 -22.55 9.23
CA ALA A 21 27.43 -23.66 10.09
C ALA A 21 27.41 -23.30 11.58
N ALA A 22 27.81 -22.09 11.95
CA ALA A 22 27.72 -21.61 13.33
C ALA A 22 26.26 -21.52 13.83
N ALA A 23 25.30 -21.31 12.93
CA ALA A 23 23.86 -21.33 13.21
C ALA A 23 23.22 -22.73 13.05
N GLY A 24 24.03 -23.80 12.95
CA GLY A 24 23.56 -25.19 12.90
C GLY A 24 23.10 -25.66 11.51
N TRP A 25 23.35 -24.89 10.45
CA TRP A 25 23.08 -25.32 9.07
C TRP A 25 24.24 -26.13 8.51
N ARG A 26 23.94 -27.16 7.72
CA ARG A 26 24.94 -28.00 7.05
C ARG A 26 24.82 -27.85 5.54
N LEU A 27 25.94 -27.67 4.85
CA LEU A 27 25.97 -27.73 3.39
C LEU A 27 25.61 -29.15 2.93
N ALA A 28 24.48 -29.29 2.23
CA ALA A 28 23.99 -30.56 1.73
C ALA A 28 24.44 -30.82 0.29
N SER A 29 24.48 -29.78 -0.55
CA SER A 29 24.98 -29.87 -1.93
C SER A 29 25.50 -28.51 -2.42
N ALA A 30 26.40 -28.52 -3.39
CA ALA A 30 26.90 -27.35 -4.11
C ALA A 30 27.28 -27.74 -5.54
N ALA A 31 27.25 -26.79 -6.48
CA ALA A 31 27.72 -27.00 -7.85
C ALA A 31 29.21 -27.42 -7.87
N GLU A 32 29.53 -28.48 -8.62
CA GLU A 32 30.87 -29.10 -8.61
C GLU A 32 31.92 -28.35 -9.46
N ALA A 33 31.48 -27.60 -10.47
CA ALA A 33 32.35 -26.92 -11.42
C ALA A 33 31.94 -25.45 -11.63
N PRO A 34 32.14 -24.58 -10.62
CA PRO A 34 31.70 -23.20 -10.71
C PRO A 34 32.48 -22.38 -11.73
N LEU A 35 31.80 -21.45 -12.38
CA LEU A 35 32.37 -20.45 -13.28
C LEU A 35 33.40 -19.56 -12.58
N LEU A 36 33.17 -19.25 -11.29
CA LEU A 36 34.10 -18.53 -10.44
C LEU A 36 34.62 -19.47 -9.34
N PRO A 37 35.95 -19.74 -9.28
CA PRO A 37 36.50 -20.62 -8.26
C PRO A 37 36.10 -20.22 -6.83
N GLY A 38 35.54 -21.17 -6.08
CA GLY A 38 35.09 -20.97 -4.70
C GLY A 38 33.67 -20.39 -4.55
N GLU A 39 32.97 -20.11 -5.64
CA GLU A 39 31.61 -19.54 -5.62
C GLU A 39 30.66 -20.41 -6.47
N PRO A 40 30.02 -21.44 -5.89
CA PRO A 40 29.05 -22.26 -6.60
C PRO A 40 27.86 -21.44 -7.07
N GLU A 41 27.38 -21.64 -8.30
CA GLU A 41 26.19 -20.97 -8.80
C GLU A 41 24.95 -21.32 -7.98
N HIS A 42 24.94 -22.54 -7.43
CA HIS A 42 23.86 -23.04 -6.59
C HIS A 42 24.42 -23.89 -5.45
N ALA A 43 23.82 -23.75 -4.27
CA ALA A 43 24.06 -24.63 -3.14
C ALA A 43 22.80 -24.79 -2.29
N VAL A 44 22.73 -25.87 -1.51
CA VAL A 44 21.63 -26.13 -0.58
C VAL A 44 22.22 -26.37 0.80
N PHE A 45 21.69 -25.65 1.79
CA PHE A 45 21.95 -25.85 3.20
C PHE A 45 20.72 -26.46 3.88
N GLU A 46 20.94 -27.39 4.81
CA GLU A 46 19.88 -28.06 5.55
C GLU A 46 20.14 -27.99 7.06
N ARG A 47 19.06 -27.98 7.85
CA ARG A 47 19.10 -28.08 9.31
C ARG A 47 18.26 -29.26 9.82
N ALA A 48 18.55 -29.76 11.01
CA ALA A 48 17.97 -30.99 11.58
C ALA A 48 16.43 -31.03 11.60
N ALA A 49 15.75 -29.89 11.61
CA ALA A 49 14.29 -29.78 11.57
C ALA A 49 13.68 -29.92 10.14
N GLY A 50 14.49 -30.25 9.13
CA GLY A 50 14.06 -30.36 7.73
C GLY A 50 13.99 -29.00 7.01
N GLU A 51 14.46 -27.94 7.64
CA GLU A 51 14.55 -26.61 7.03
C GLU A 51 15.63 -26.61 5.93
N ARG A 52 15.34 -25.87 4.84
CA ARG A 52 16.21 -25.78 3.67
C ARG A 52 16.45 -24.32 3.29
N LEU A 53 17.71 -24.00 3.00
CA LEU A 53 18.12 -22.74 2.38
C LEU A 53 18.76 -23.02 1.03
N HIS A 54 18.22 -22.38 0.00
CA HIS A 54 18.75 -22.42 -1.35
C HIS A 54 19.62 -21.19 -1.58
N TYR A 55 20.88 -21.40 -1.88
CA TYR A 55 21.80 -20.35 -2.30
C TYR A 55 21.86 -20.30 -3.82
N SER A 56 21.85 -19.09 -4.38
CA SER A 56 22.20 -18.84 -5.77
C SER A 56 23.20 -17.69 -5.92
N PHE A 57 24.08 -17.81 -6.90
CA PHE A 57 25.09 -16.81 -7.24
C PHE A 57 25.03 -16.46 -8.72
N ASN A 58 24.86 -15.17 -9.02
CA ASN A 58 25.02 -14.64 -10.36
C ASN A 58 26.43 -14.02 -10.50
N PRO A 59 27.36 -14.69 -11.21
CA PRO A 59 28.75 -14.23 -11.30
C PRO A 59 28.91 -12.93 -12.09
N VAL A 60 27.94 -12.56 -12.93
CA VAL A 60 28.07 -11.38 -13.78
C VAL A 60 27.91 -10.09 -12.98
N CYS A 61 27.00 -10.07 -12.01
CA CYS A 61 26.74 -8.92 -11.12
C CYS A 61 27.18 -9.13 -9.66
N LEU A 62 27.78 -10.29 -9.36
CA LEU A 62 28.17 -10.72 -8.02
C LEU A 62 26.98 -10.69 -7.04
N LEU A 63 25.79 -11.04 -7.52
CA LEU A 63 24.57 -11.10 -6.72
C LEU A 63 24.47 -12.48 -6.07
N ARG A 64 24.36 -12.48 -4.73
CA ARG A 64 24.17 -13.67 -3.92
C ARG A 64 22.80 -13.61 -3.27
N VAL A 65 22.04 -14.69 -3.40
CA VAL A 65 20.66 -14.78 -2.90
C VAL A 65 20.53 -16.05 -2.06
N LEU A 66 19.89 -15.91 -0.91
CA LEU A 66 19.36 -17.03 -0.13
C LEU A 66 17.85 -17.06 -0.28
N GLU A 67 17.28 -18.25 -0.46
CA GLU A 67 15.84 -18.47 -0.56
C GLU A 67 15.40 -19.61 0.33
N SER A 68 14.22 -19.49 0.93
CA SER A 68 13.60 -20.58 1.70
C SER A 68 12.09 -20.54 1.62
N GLY A 69 11.44 -21.71 1.75
CA GLY A 69 9.99 -21.81 1.92
C GLY A 69 9.50 -21.31 3.28
N THR A 70 10.39 -21.23 4.27
CA THR A 70 10.11 -20.74 5.63
C THR A 70 11.19 -19.75 6.06
N ALA A 71 10.83 -18.68 6.74
CA ALA A 71 11.83 -17.74 7.26
C ALA A 71 12.73 -18.45 8.29
N PRO A 72 14.07 -18.37 8.17
CA PRO A 72 14.99 -18.75 9.24
C PRO A 72 14.69 -17.97 10.52
N ASP A 73 15.11 -18.52 11.65
CA ASP A 73 15.05 -17.80 12.92
C ASP A 73 15.86 -16.49 12.90
N ALA A 74 15.50 -15.60 13.81
CA ALA A 74 16.10 -14.28 13.91
C ALA A 74 17.61 -14.34 14.19
N ASP A 75 18.09 -15.32 14.95
CA ASP A 75 19.52 -15.47 15.28
C ASP A 75 20.34 -15.83 14.03
N THR A 76 19.82 -16.75 13.20
CA THR A 76 20.40 -17.07 11.89
C THR A 76 20.50 -15.81 11.05
N LEU A 77 19.40 -15.05 10.90
CA LEU A 77 19.38 -13.85 10.06
C LEU A 77 20.30 -12.74 10.59
N ALA A 78 20.36 -12.53 11.90
CA ALA A 78 21.24 -11.54 12.52
C ALA A 78 22.73 -11.84 12.31
N GLY A 79 23.09 -13.11 12.16
CA GLY A 79 24.46 -13.54 11.85
C GLY A 79 24.88 -13.35 10.39
N LEU A 80 23.94 -13.06 9.48
CA LEU A 80 24.20 -12.95 8.05
C LEU A 80 24.42 -11.49 7.62
N PRO A 81 25.38 -11.22 6.71
CA PRO A 81 25.57 -9.89 6.14
C PRO A 81 24.53 -9.65 5.03
N LEU A 82 23.30 -9.33 5.44
CA LEU A 82 22.20 -9.08 4.52
C LEU A 82 22.27 -7.66 3.96
N ALA A 83 22.07 -7.54 2.65
CA ALA A 83 21.94 -6.25 1.99
C ALA A 83 20.53 -5.68 2.23
N GLY A 84 20.48 -4.50 2.84
CA GLY A 84 19.24 -3.78 3.12
C GLY A 84 18.84 -2.81 1.99
N SER A 85 17.77 -2.05 2.25
CA SER A 85 17.31 -1.00 1.31
C SER A 85 18.37 0.07 1.04
N GLU A 86 19.23 0.37 2.02
CA GLU A 86 20.32 1.35 1.86
C GLU A 86 21.35 0.87 0.83
N SER A 87 21.80 -0.39 0.95
CA SER A 87 22.73 -1.01 -0.01
C SER A 87 22.15 -1.04 -1.42
N VAL A 88 20.86 -1.41 -1.55
CA VAL A 88 20.17 -1.42 -2.85
C VAL A 88 20.10 -0.02 -3.46
N GLY A 89 19.77 1.00 -2.66
CA GLY A 89 19.77 2.39 -3.12
C GLY A 89 21.15 2.85 -3.59
N ALA A 90 22.20 2.53 -2.83
CA ALA A 90 23.58 2.83 -3.20
C ALA A 90 23.98 2.14 -4.52
N TRP A 91 23.54 0.90 -4.74
CA TRP A 91 23.81 0.18 -5.99
C TRP A 91 23.07 0.76 -7.19
N LEU A 92 21.82 1.17 -7.02
CA LEU A 92 21.03 1.83 -8.06
C LEU A 92 21.55 3.23 -8.41
N ALA A 93 22.34 3.84 -7.53
CA ALA A 93 23.01 5.11 -7.76
C ALA A 93 24.44 4.97 -8.33
N ALA A 94 24.96 3.75 -8.42
CA ALA A 94 26.33 3.52 -8.91
C ALA A 94 26.45 3.85 -10.40
N SER A 95 27.66 4.20 -10.84
CA SER A 95 27.94 4.45 -12.26
C SER A 95 28.38 3.20 -13.02
N ASP A 96 28.84 2.16 -12.30
CA ASP A 96 29.29 0.93 -12.93
C ASP A 96 28.11 0.02 -13.27
N GLU A 97 28.10 -0.47 -14.51
CA GLU A 97 27.03 -1.29 -15.07
C GLU A 97 26.73 -2.53 -14.22
N ARG A 98 27.77 -3.15 -13.67
CA ARG A 98 27.68 -4.36 -12.88
C ARG A 98 26.89 -4.12 -11.58
N THR A 99 27.23 -3.07 -10.85
CA THR A 99 26.58 -2.70 -9.60
C THR A 99 25.18 -2.17 -9.84
N LEU A 100 24.96 -1.39 -10.89
CA LEU A 100 23.61 -0.99 -11.30
C LEU A 100 22.72 -2.21 -11.54
N TRP A 101 23.22 -3.18 -12.31
CA TRP A 101 22.47 -4.40 -12.58
C TRP A 101 22.18 -5.19 -11.30
N ARG A 102 23.14 -5.29 -10.38
CA ARG A 102 22.92 -5.86 -9.05
C ARG A 102 21.80 -5.14 -8.31
N GLY A 103 21.83 -3.79 -8.28
CA GLY A 103 20.78 -2.96 -7.66
C GLY A 103 19.39 -3.27 -8.20
N VAL A 104 19.24 -3.33 -9.53
CA VAL A 104 17.96 -3.65 -10.20
C VAL A 104 17.45 -5.03 -9.80
N LEU A 105 18.30 -6.06 -9.88
CA LEU A 105 17.90 -7.43 -9.54
C LEU A 105 17.57 -7.57 -8.05
N SER A 106 18.34 -6.94 -7.16
CA SER A 106 18.10 -6.97 -5.72
C SER A 106 16.80 -6.27 -5.34
N ALA A 107 16.52 -5.08 -5.89
CA ALA A 107 15.27 -4.37 -5.63
C ALA A 107 14.04 -5.19 -6.03
N ARG A 108 14.12 -5.88 -7.18
CA ARG A 108 13.07 -6.79 -7.67
C ARG A 108 12.88 -7.98 -6.73
N LEU A 109 13.95 -8.71 -6.40
CA LEU A 109 13.91 -9.90 -5.56
C LEU A 109 13.39 -9.60 -4.15
N LEU A 110 13.77 -8.44 -3.59
CA LEU A 110 13.35 -8.03 -2.26
C LEU A 110 11.97 -7.33 -2.23
N GLY A 111 11.31 -7.18 -3.38
CA GLY A 111 10.01 -6.50 -3.46
C GLY A 111 10.05 -5.04 -3.00
N GLN A 112 11.17 -4.33 -3.20
CA GLN A 112 11.37 -2.96 -2.72
C GLN A 112 10.76 -1.93 -3.69
N PHE A 113 9.44 -1.83 -3.69
CA PHE A 113 8.68 -0.96 -4.60
C PHE A 113 9.05 0.52 -4.52
N GLN A 114 9.63 0.99 -3.42
CA GLN A 114 10.12 2.38 -3.30
C GLN A 114 11.18 2.74 -4.35
N TRP A 115 11.88 1.75 -4.91
CA TRP A 115 12.88 1.96 -5.95
C TRP A 115 12.32 1.90 -7.38
N LEU A 116 11.03 1.61 -7.56
CA LEU A 116 10.41 1.49 -8.88
C LEU A 116 10.65 2.72 -9.78
N PRO A 117 10.54 3.99 -9.30
CA PRO A 117 10.84 5.15 -10.14
C PRO A 117 12.29 5.20 -10.65
N HIS A 118 13.25 4.78 -9.83
CA HIS A 118 14.67 4.72 -10.22
C HIS A 118 14.90 3.62 -11.25
N ILE A 119 14.29 2.45 -11.05
CA ILE A 119 14.34 1.33 -12.00
C ILE A 119 13.69 1.72 -13.33
N GLU A 120 12.56 2.44 -13.32
CA GLU A 120 11.93 2.93 -14.55
C GLU A 120 12.84 3.90 -15.32
N ALA A 121 13.54 4.80 -14.64
CA ALA A 121 14.51 5.70 -15.27
C ALA A 121 15.65 4.93 -15.96
N LEU A 122 16.10 3.82 -15.37
CA LEU A 122 17.16 2.96 -15.94
C LEU A 122 16.74 2.24 -17.23
N ARG A 123 15.46 2.26 -17.62
CA ARG A 123 15.01 1.72 -18.94
C ARG A 123 15.60 2.48 -20.12
N ALA A 124 16.02 3.73 -19.92
CA ALA A 124 16.69 4.56 -20.92
C ALA A 124 18.23 4.54 -20.79
N HIS A 125 18.78 3.63 -19.98
CA HIS A 125 20.22 3.55 -19.75
C HIS A 125 20.99 3.14 -21.03
N ALA A 126 22.21 3.66 -21.20
CA ALA A 126 23.02 3.44 -22.40
C ALA A 126 23.43 1.96 -22.60
N SER A 127 23.69 1.23 -21.50
CA SER A 127 23.85 -0.23 -21.57
C SER A 127 22.51 -0.91 -21.81
N SER A 128 22.46 -1.68 -22.90
CA SER A 128 21.30 -2.51 -23.25
C SER A 128 21.01 -3.61 -22.22
N LEU A 129 22.02 -4.08 -21.47
CA LEU A 129 21.86 -5.09 -20.44
C LEU A 129 21.08 -4.52 -19.25
N VAL A 130 21.51 -3.35 -18.75
CA VAL A 130 20.83 -2.64 -17.65
C VAL A 130 19.42 -2.22 -18.07
N ALA A 131 19.26 -1.64 -19.26
CA ALA A 131 17.96 -1.20 -19.76
C ALA A 131 16.94 -2.36 -19.84
N LYS A 132 17.37 -3.54 -20.34
CA LYS A 132 16.53 -4.74 -20.39
C LYS A 132 16.20 -5.27 -19.00
N ALA A 133 17.18 -5.35 -18.11
CA ALA A 133 16.96 -5.80 -16.74
C ALA A 133 15.99 -4.87 -15.99
N ALA A 134 16.15 -3.56 -16.16
CA ALA A 134 15.28 -2.53 -15.59
C ALA A 134 13.84 -2.63 -16.13
N ALA A 135 13.68 -2.83 -17.45
CA ALA A 135 12.36 -3.00 -18.05
C ALA A 135 11.64 -4.25 -17.52
N ALA A 136 12.34 -5.39 -17.44
CA ALA A 136 11.78 -6.62 -16.90
C ALA A 136 11.40 -6.47 -15.41
N ALA A 137 12.29 -5.88 -14.60
CA ALA A 137 12.03 -5.63 -13.18
C ALA A 137 10.85 -4.69 -12.97
N ALA A 138 10.77 -3.57 -13.69
CA ALA A 138 9.66 -2.64 -13.60
C ALA A 138 8.31 -3.29 -13.97
N GLN A 139 8.29 -4.11 -15.03
CA GLN A 139 7.08 -4.82 -15.44
C GLN A 139 6.61 -5.82 -14.37
N GLU A 140 7.51 -6.64 -13.83
CA GLU A 140 7.20 -7.65 -12.82
C GLU A 140 6.76 -7.03 -11.49
N MET A 141 7.48 -6.00 -11.04
CA MET A 141 7.14 -5.24 -9.84
C MET A 141 5.81 -4.51 -10.01
N GLY A 142 5.58 -3.88 -11.17
CA GLY A 142 4.32 -3.21 -11.48
C GLY A 142 3.13 -4.17 -11.50
N ALA A 143 3.29 -5.36 -12.10
CA ALA A 143 2.27 -6.41 -12.08
C ALA A 143 1.99 -6.91 -10.66
N THR A 144 3.02 -7.12 -9.85
CA THR A 144 2.88 -7.54 -8.44
C THR A 144 2.16 -6.49 -7.61
N LEU A 145 2.54 -5.21 -7.76
CA LEU A 145 1.89 -4.10 -7.08
C LEU A 145 0.42 -3.97 -7.51
N ALA A 146 0.13 -4.10 -8.80
CA ALA A 146 -1.24 -4.06 -9.31
C ALA A 146 -2.09 -5.23 -8.78
N ALA A 147 -1.51 -6.43 -8.68
CA ALA A 147 -2.19 -7.60 -8.12
C ALA A 147 -2.44 -7.47 -6.60
N ALA A 148 -1.53 -6.80 -5.87
CA ALA A 148 -1.68 -6.55 -4.43
C ALA A 148 -2.60 -5.36 -4.10
N ALA A 149 -2.78 -4.43 -5.05
CA ALA A 149 -3.55 -3.20 -4.83
C ALA A 149 -4.96 -3.41 -4.27
N PRO A 150 -5.77 -4.39 -4.74
CA PRO A 150 -7.09 -4.66 -4.16
C PRO A 150 -7.02 -5.08 -2.68
N GLN A 151 -6.03 -5.89 -2.30
CA GLN A 151 -5.87 -6.35 -0.92
C GLN A 151 -5.43 -5.21 0.00
N TRP A 152 -4.48 -4.39 -0.44
CA TRP A 152 -4.04 -3.20 0.30
C TRP A 152 -5.16 -2.16 0.42
N ALA A 153 -5.93 -1.95 -0.63
CA ALA A 153 -7.11 -1.09 -0.59
C ALA A 153 -8.14 -1.62 0.41
N ALA A 154 -8.43 -2.93 0.41
CA ALA A 154 -9.34 -3.55 1.36
C ALA A 154 -8.86 -3.40 2.81
N ALA A 155 -7.58 -3.67 3.09
CA ALA A 155 -6.99 -3.53 4.42
C ALA A 155 -7.00 -2.06 4.90
N SER A 156 -6.67 -1.12 4.02
CA SER A 156 -6.73 0.32 4.31
C SER A 156 -8.15 0.80 4.60
N ILE A 157 -9.12 0.33 3.81
CA ILE A 157 -10.55 0.58 4.03
C ILE A 157 -10.99 0.03 5.39
N GLU A 158 -10.59 -1.18 5.73
CA GLU A 158 -10.94 -1.79 7.03
C GLU A 158 -10.38 -0.97 8.19
N LEU A 159 -9.11 -0.57 8.12
CA LEU A 159 -8.48 0.29 9.13
C LEU A 159 -9.21 1.63 9.28
N LEU A 160 -9.54 2.29 8.17
CA LEU A 160 -10.31 3.54 8.19
C LEU A 160 -11.70 3.35 8.78
N LEU A 161 -12.38 2.25 8.49
CA LEU A 161 -13.69 1.93 9.09
C LEU A 161 -13.58 1.65 10.59
N GLN A 162 -12.51 1.00 11.05
CA GLN A 162 -12.24 0.81 12.48
C GLN A 162 -12.03 2.16 13.19
N GLN A 163 -11.29 3.08 12.57
CA GLN A 163 -11.07 4.44 13.10
C GLN A 163 -12.34 5.30 13.08
N ALA A 164 -13.14 5.23 12.02
CA ALA A 164 -14.34 6.04 11.86
C ALA A 164 -15.51 5.58 12.76
N ARG A 165 -15.58 4.30 13.13
CA ARG A 165 -16.74 3.75 13.84
C ARG A 165 -16.98 4.41 15.20
N PRO A 166 -16.00 4.58 16.11
CA PRO A 166 -16.23 5.29 17.38
C PRO A 166 -16.68 6.73 17.18
N LEU A 167 -16.10 7.42 16.19
CA LEU A 167 -16.47 8.78 15.82
C LEU A 167 -17.94 8.87 15.37
N LEU A 168 -18.36 7.96 14.48
CA LEU A 168 -19.75 7.89 14.01
C LEU A 168 -20.71 7.48 15.13
N GLN A 169 -20.30 6.61 16.05
CA GLN A 169 -21.08 6.27 17.25
C GLN A 169 -21.29 7.51 18.13
N ALA A 170 -20.23 8.27 18.39
CA ALA A 170 -20.34 9.51 19.17
C ALA A 170 -21.26 10.52 18.48
N LEU A 171 -21.08 10.73 17.17
CA LEU A 171 -21.88 11.66 16.37
C LEU A 171 -23.39 11.40 16.44
N VAL A 172 -23.83 10.13 16.43
CA VAL A 172 -25.27 9.80 16.42
C VAL A 172 -25.89 9.72 17.83
N HIS A 173 -25.09 9.76 18.89
CA HIS A 173 -25.57 9.79 20.28
C HIS A 173 -25.36 11.15 20.95
N GLU A 174 -24.64 12.06 20.29
CA GLU A 174 -24.33 13.39 20.78
C GLU A 174 -25.58 14.28 20.98
N THR A 175 -25.50 15.17 21.98
CA THR A 175 -26.54 16.16 22.29
C THR A 175 -26.06 17.60 22.22
N ASP A 176 -24.76 17.87 22.39
CA ASP A 176 -24.18 19.22 22.51
C ASP A 176 -23.47 19.71 21.23
N GLY A 177 -23.28 18.84 20.23
CA GLY A 177 -22.77 19.18 18.91
C GLY A 177 -21.24 19.33 18.81
N ARG A 178 -20.46 18.92 19.81
CA ARG A 178 -19.00 18.97 19.81
C ARG A 178 -18.37 18.10 18.71
N VAL A 179 -18.77 16.84 18.61
CA VAL A 179 -18.34 15.90 17.57
C VAL A 179 -18.74 16.44 16.20
N LEU A 180 -19.96 16.96 16.06
CA LEU A 180 -20.38 17.61 14.82
C LEU A 180 -19.45 18.78 14.44
N GLN A 181 -19.05 19.63 15.40
CA GLN A 181 -18.12 20.72 15.13
C GLN A 181 -16.70 20.25 14.79
N MET A 182 -16.23 19.14 15.37
CA MET A 182 -14.94 18.53 15.01
C MET A 182 -14.90 18.06 13.56
N LEU A 183 -16.06 17.72 12.97
CA LEU A 183 -16.19 17.28 11.58
C LEU A 183 -16.39 18.42 10.59
N ARG A 184 -16.45 19.67 11.05
CA ARG A 184 -16.57 20.83 10.16
C ARG A 184 -15.32 20.91 9.29
N PRO A 185 -15.46 20.92 7.95
CA PRO A 185 -14.33 21.13 7.05
C PRO A 185 -13.60 22.44 7.34
N ARG A 186 -12.28 22.38 7.35
CA ARG A 186 -11.36 23.52 7.36
C ARG A 186 -11.36 24.20 5.98
N GLU A 187 -10.85 25.42 5.92
CA GLU A 187 -10.85 26.22 4.69
C GLU A 187 -10.15 25.54 3.51
N THR A 188 -9.06 24.82 3.78
CA THR A 188 -8.23 24.12 2.79
C THR A 188 -8.69 22.69 2.47
N ASP A 189 -9.67 22.16 3.21
CA ASP A 189 -10.08 20.76 3.05
C ASP A 189 -10.79 20.50 1.71
N ALA A 190 -11.46 21.51 1.16
CA ALA A 190 -12.09 21.40 -0.16
C ALA A 190 -11.06 21.07 -1.26
N ASP A 191 -9.86 21.64 -1.19
CA ASP A 191 -8.78 21.40 -2.17
C ASP A 191 -8.23 19.97 -2.06
N ARG A 192 -8.36 19.36 -0.88
CA ARG A 192 -7.92 17.99 -0.59
C ARG A 192 -8.99 16.95 -0.94
N ALA A 193 -10.27 17.32 -0.89
CA ALA A 193 -11.41 16.42 -1.11
C ALA A 193 -11.92 16.45 -2.56
N PHE A 194 -11.82 17.60 -3.23
CA PHE A 194 -12.35 17.84 -4.58
C PHE A 194 -11.24 18.19 -5.57
N VAL A 195 -11.47 17.90 -6.85
CA VAL A 195 -10.54 18.31 -7.92
C VAL A 195 -10.49 19.84 -8.03
N PRO A 196 -9.41 20.42 -8.60
CA PRO A 196 -9.25 21.88 -8.64
C PRO A 196 -10.42 22.65 -9.26
N SER A 197 -11.07 22.09 -10.28
CA SER A 197 -12.23 22.72 -10.94
C SER A 197 -13.50 22.75 -10.07
N ALA A 198 -13.59 21.93 -9.03
CA ALA A 198 -14.74 21.85 -8.14
C ALA A 198 -14.50 22.42 -6.73
N ALA A 199 -13.24 22.53 -6.30
CA ALA A 199 -12.87 22.88 -4.93
C ALA A 199 -13.41 24.25 -4.49
N ALA A 200 -13.33 25.28 -5.35
CA ALA A 200 -13.83 26.61 -5.04
C ALA A 200 -15.36 26.63 -4.83
N ALA A 201 -16.10 25.94 -5.70
CA ALA A 201 -17.55 25.80 -5.57
C ALA A 201 -17.94 25.01 -4.32
N ALA A 202 -17.22 23.92 -4.01
CA ALA A 202 -17.42 23.15 -2.79
C ALA A 202 -17.19 24.00 -1.54
N ARG A 203 -16.09 24.74 -1.48
CA ARG A 203 -15.75 25.63 -0.35
C ARG A 203 -16.87 26.65 -0.09
N SER A 204 -17.31 27.34 -1.15
CA SER A 204 -18.40 28.32 -1.06
C SER A 204 -19.71 27.68 -0.58
N ALA A 205 -20.14 26.60 -1.22
CA ALA A 205 -21.40 25.95 -0.89
C ALA A 205 -21.42 25.34 0.52
N TYR A 206 -20.31 24.72 0.94
CA TYR A 206 -20.20 24.16 2.28
C TYR A 206 -20.03 25.22 3.37
N ALA A 207 -19.45 26.38 3.08
CA ALA A 207 -19.48 27.51 4.00
C ALA A 207 -20.93 27.90 4.33
N THR A 208 -21.84 27.90 3.34
CA THR A 208 -23.27 28.13 3.55
C THR A 208 -23.94 26.99 4.32
N VAL A 209 -23.70 25.73 3.94
CA VAL A 209 -24.28 24.56 4.64
C VAL A 209 -23.91 24.56 6.12
N TRP A 210 -22.67 24.93 6.46
CA TRP A 210 -22.20 24.94 7.84
C TRP A 210 -22.61 26.18 8.67
N GLN A 211 -23.34 27.14 8.08
CA GLN A 211 -24.08 28.15 8.86
C GLN A 211 -25.23 27.52 9.65
N GLN A 212 -25.83 26.46 9.11
CA GLN A 212 -26.84 25.63 9.76
C GLN A 212 -26.47 24.15 9.59
N PRO A 213 -25.51 23.65 10.39
CA PRO A 213 -24.89 22.36 10.14
C PRO A 213 -25.92 21.24 10.17
N PRO A 214 -25.78 20.22 9.29
CA PRO A 214 -26.67 19.08 9.30
C PRO A 214 -26.64 18.40 10.66
N ARG A 215 -27.82 18.07 11.19
CA ARG A 215 -27.94 17.30 12.43
C ARG A 215 -28.32 15.87 12.09
N PRO A 216 -27.42 14.89 12.30
CA PRO A 216 -27.81 13.49 12.31
C PRO A 216 -28.97 13.27 13.27
N ALA A 217 -29.95 12.48 12.85
CA ALA A 217 -30.99 12.02 13.76
C ALA A 217 -30.35 11.18 14.87
N ARG A 218 -30.77 11.45 16.11
CA ARG A 218 -30.31 10.71 17.28
C ARG A 218 -30.64 9.23 17.11
N ALA A 219 -29.66 8.38 17.34
CA ALA A 219 -29.84 6.93 17.31
C ALA A 219 -30.75 6.48 18.46
N ALA A 220 -31.68 5.57 18.17
CA ALA A 220 -32.46 4.90 19.20
C ALA A 220 -31.54 3.99 20.04
N PRO A 221 -31.84 3.74 21.33
CA PRO A 221 -31.10 2.77 22.13
C PRO A 221 -31.02 1.41 21.41
N GLY A 222 -29.81 0.84 21.33
CA GLY A 222 -29.57 -0.43 20.62
C GLY A 222 -29.51 -0.33 19.09
N ALA A 223 -29.58 0.86 18.50
CA ALA A 223 -29.39 1.03 17.06
C ALA A 223 -27.98 0.59 16.64
N ARG A 224 -27.89 -0.05 15.48
CA ARG A 224 -26.63 -0.48 14.86
C ARG A 224 -26.19 0.51 13.78
N LEU A 225 -24.88 0.70 13.69
CA LEU A 225 -24.26 1.41 12.57
C LEU A 225 -23.79 0.41 11.52
N GLN A 226 -24.16 0.70 10.27
CA GLN A 226 -23.63 0.02 9.10
C GLN A 226 -22.85 1.04 8.28
N CYS A 227 -21.53 0.87 8.19
CA CYS A 227 -20.63 1.81 7.53
C CYS A 227 -20.02 1.16 6.28
N HIS A 228 -19.86 1.97 5.24
CA HIS A 228 -19.25 1.60 3.97
C HIS A 228 -18.23 2.68 3.60
N ALA A 229 -17.14 2.26 2.97
CA ALA A 229 -16.10 3.15 2.52
C ALA A 229 -15.67 2.79 1.09
N ALA A 230 -15.31 3.80 0.31
CA ALA A 230 -14.83 3.63 -1.05
C ALA A 230 -13.83 4.75 -1.40
N PRO A 231 -12.70 4.43 -2.06
CA PRO A 231 -11.91 5.43 -2.75
C PRO A 231 -12.77 6.13 -3.79
N ALA A 232 -12.63 7.45 -3.94
CA ALA A 232 -13.47 8.23 -4.84
C ALA A 232 -13.35 7.78 -6.30
N GLY A 233 -12.16 7.33 -6.72
CA GLY A 233 -11.93 6.79 -8.06
C GLY A 233 -12.73 5.51 -8.34
N MET A 234 -13.16 4.77 -7.31
CA MET A 234 -14.00 3.57 -7.43
C MET A 234 -15.49 3.88 -7.42
N LEU A 235 -15.91 5.14 -7.21
CA LEU A 235 -17.32 5.51 -7.12
C LEU A 235 -17.99 5.71 -8.50
N ALA A 236 -17.20 5.91 -9.56
CA ALA A 236 -17.70 6.11 -10.91
C ALA A 236 -18.38 4.84 -11.47
N ASP A 237 -17.80 3.67 -11.16
CA ASP A 237 -18.22 2.38 -11.70
C ASP A 237 -19.19 1.63 -10.77
N ASP A 238 -19.95 0.69 -11.32
CA ASP A 238 -20.76 -0.25 -10.52
C ASP A 238 -19.91 -1.41 -9.99
N ASN A 239 -19.54 -1.34 -8.72
CA ASN A 239 -18.74 -2.37 -8.06
C ASN A 239 -19.18 -2.56 -6.60
N ALA A 240 -18.58 -3.54 -5.92
CA ALA A 240 -18.93 -3.88 -4.54
C ALA A 240 -18.75 -2.72 -3.55
N LEU A 241 -17.80 -1.81 -3.78
CA LEU A 241 -17.51 -0.66 -2.92
C LEU A 241 -18.45 0.52 -3.20
N SER A 242 -18.90 0.72 -4.43
CA SER A 242 -19.75 1.85 -4.82
C SER A 242 -21.25 1.59 -4.59
N ARG A 243 -21.73 0.35 -4.70
CA ARG A 243 -23.15 -0.01 -4.51
C ARG A 243 -23.80 0.48 -3.20
N PRO A 244 -23.10 0.52 -2.05
CA PRO A 244 -23.68 1.05 -0.82
C PRO A 244 -23.86 2.57 -0.79
N PHE A 245 -23.21 3.31 -1.69
CA PHE A 245 -23.30 4.77 -1.76
C PHE A 245 -24.58 5.23 -2.48
N PRO A 246 -25.09 6.45 -2.17
CA PRO A 246 -26.16 7.04 -2.95
C PRO A 246 -25.81 7.15 -4.44
N GLY A 247 -26.79 6.89 -5.33
CA GLY A 247 -26.55 6.88 -6.78
C GLY A 247 -25.95 8.17 -7.35
N GLY A 248 -26.18 9.32 -6.71
CA GLY A 248 -25.56 10.60 -7.11
C GLY A 248 -24.03 10.62 -7.02
N TYR A 249 -23.40 9.71 -6.26
CA TYR A 249 -21.95 9.61 -6.18
C TYR A 249 -21.28 9.18 -7.49
N ARG A 250 -21.99 8.44 -8.36
CA ARG A 250 -21.44 8.06 -9.68
C ARG A 250 -21.14 9.28 -10.54
N ALA A 251 -22.07 10.23 -10.61
CA ALA A 251 -21.88 11.50 -11.32
C ALA A 251 -20.86 12.41 -10.59
N LEU A 252 -20.88 12.39 -9.25
CA LEU A 252 -19.97 13.19 -8.45
C LEU A 252 -18.50 12.76 -8.57
N ALA A 253 -18.21 11.49 -8.85
CA ALA A 253 -16.87 10.90 -8.78
C ALA A 253 -15.81 11.71 -9.54
N ALA A 254 -16.15 12.27 -10.71
CA ALA A 254 -15.23 13.10 -11.51
C ALA A 254 -14.86 14.45 -10.85
N LEU A 255 -15.62 14.89 -9.85
CA LEU A 255 -15.36 16.11 -9.07
C LEU A 255 -14.56 15.84 -7.79
N LEU A 256 -14.29 14.58 -7.45
CA LEU A 256 -13.61 14.18 -6.23
C LEU A 256 -12.13 13.87 -6.50
N GLN A 257 -11.27 14.09 -5.50
CA GLN A 257 -9.89 13.60 -5.55
C GLN A 257 -9.91 12.06 -5.50
N PRO A 258 -9.44 11.34 -6.55
CA PRO A 258 -9.69 9.90 -6.71
C PRO A 258 -9.13 9.02 -5.59
N GLN A 259 -8.04 9.47 -4.96
CA GLN A 259 -7.34 8.82 -3.86
C GLN A 259 -8.03 8.97 -2.50
N ARG A 260 -9.03 9.85 -2.37
CA ARG A 260 -9.71 10.09 -1.10
C ARG A 260 -10.74 9.01 -0.81
N VAL A 261 -10.72 8.50 0.41
CA VAL A 261 -11.69 7.50 0.88
C VAL A 261 -12.88 8.22 1.50
N TRP A 262 -14.04 8.03 0.88
CA TRP A 262 -15.31 8.55 1.33
C TRP A 262 -16.08 7.47 2.08
N LEU A 263 -16.90 7.90 3.04
CA LEU A 263 -17.74 7.05 3.87
C LEU A 263 -19.21 7.38 3.66
N ALA A 264 -20.02 6.33 3.64
CA ALA A 264 -21.46 6.37 3.77
C ALA A 264 -21.87 5.45 4.92
N TRP A 265 -22.87 5.82 5.71
CA TRP A 265 -23.32 5.02 6.83
C TRP A 265 -24.83 5.06 7.01
N LYS A 266 -25.37 4.02 7.65
CA LYS A 266 -26.77 3.90 8.04
C LYS A 266 -26.88 3.73 9.55
N VAL A 267 -27.83 4.43 10.14
CA VAL A 267 -28.27 4.22 11.54
C VAL A 267 -29.56 3.40 11.49
N ILE A 268 -29.48 2.15 11.96
CA ILE A 268 -30.57 1.19 11.83
C ILE A 268 -31.10 0.87 13.22
N ALA A 269 -32.37 1.18 13.46
CA ALA A 269 -33.02 0.93 14.75
C ALA A 269 -33.18 -0.58 15.03
N PRO A 270 -33.30 -1.00 16.30
CA PRO A 270 -33.54 -2.40 16.65
C PRO A 270 -34.74 -2.99 15.91
N GLY A 271 -34.60 -4.21 15.40
CA GLY A 271 -35.67 -4.92 14.67
C GLY A 271 -36.00 -4.37 13.28
N ARG A 272 -35.16 -3.49 12.71
CA ARG A 272 -35.33 -2.95 11.34
C ARG A 272 -34.22 -3.43 10.41
N ASP A 273 -34.58 -3.60 9.13
CA ASP A 273 -33.63 -3.97 8.07
C ASP A 273 -33.05 -2.74 7.35
N ALA A 274 -33.74 -1.60 7.44
CA ALA A 274 -33.34 -0.33 6.86
C ALA A 274 -33.34 0.79 7.90
N GLY A 275 -32.56 1.84 7.63
CA GLY A 275 -32.33 2.93 8.56
C GLY A 275 -32.05 4.25 7.85
N MET A 276 -31.82 5.30 8.63
CA MET A 276 -31.48 6.61 8.10
C MET A 276 -30.07 6.60 7.52
N ALA A 277 -29.93 7.02 6.27
CA ALA A 277 -28.65 7.04 5.56
C ALA A 277 -28.01 8.43 5.59
N TYR A 278 -26.70 8.42 5.75
CA TYR A 278 -25.82 9.58 5.73
C TYR A 278 -24.61 9.26 4.86
N ASP A 279 -23.96 10.31 4.38
CA ASP A 279 -22.84 10.22 3.47
C ASP A 279 -21.98 11.48 3.54
N GLY A 280 -20.79 11.43 2.94
CA GLY A 280 -19.96 12.61 2.76
C GLY A 280 -18.82 12.77 3.75
N LEU A 281 -18.58 11.78 4.63
CA LEU A 281 -17.44 11.80 5.54
C LEU A 281 -16.18 11.36 4.78
N VAL A 282 -15.09 12.11 4.89
CA VAL A 282 -13.85 11.85 4.14
C VAL A 282 -12.63 11.94 5.05
N TRP A 283 -11.68 11.03 4.87
CA TRP A 283 -10.38 11.09 5.55
C TRP A 283 -9.43 11.98 4.77
N LEU A 284 -8.92 13.03 5.43
CA LEU A 284 -7.99 13.99 4.86
C LEU A 284 -6.66 13.88 5.60
N ASP A 285 -6.03 12.70 5.57
CA ASP A 285 -4.69 12.37 6.12
C ASP A 285 -4.48 12.54 7.64
N ASP A 286 -4.95 13.62 8.25
CA ASP A 286 -4.78 13.96 9.67
C ASP A 286 -6.11 14.03 10.44
N HIS A 287 -7.22 14.20 9.75
CA HIS A 287 -8.54 14.31 10.38
C HIS A 287 -9.69 13.90 9.44
N TRP A 288 -10.88 13.74 10.04
CA TRP A 288 -12.13 13.50 9.33
C TRP A 288 -12.86 14.82 9.09
N ALA A 289 -13.31 15.04 7.86
CA ALA A 289 -14.16 16.17 7.48
C ALA A 289 -15.49 15.67 6.91
N TRP A 290 -16.60 16.34 7.24
CA TRP A 290 -17.92 15.97 6.77
C TRP A 290 -18.47 16.97 5.74
N PHE A 291 -18.58 16.50 4.50
CA PHE A 291 -19.19 17.18 3.37
C PHE A 291 -20.56 16.54 3.07
N PRO A 292 -21.63 16.85 3.82
CA PRO A 292 -22.91 16.16 3.70
C PRO A 292 -23.49 16.25 2.28
N LYS A 293 -23.95 15.10 1.73
CA LYS A 293 -24.66 15.02 0.45
C LYS A 293 -23.99 15.80 -0.69
N PRO A 294 -22.71 15.54 -0.99
CA PRO A 294 -21.94 16.35 -1.93
C PRO A 294 -22.52 16.36 -3.34
N TYR A 295 -23.16 15.26 -3.76
CA TYR A 295 -23.87 15.17 -5.04
C TYR A 295 -25.09 16.09 -5.13
N ARG A 296 -25.66 16.55 -4.00
CA ARG A 296 -26.74 17.54 -3.98
C ARG A 296 -26.19 18.96 -3.92
N VAL A 297 -25.18 19.18 -3.10
CA VAL A 297 -24.54 20.50 -2.91
C VAL A 297 -23.88 20.95 -4.21
N LEU A 298 -23.22 20.04 -4.92
CA LEU A 298 -22.55 20.29 -6.20
C LEU A 298 -23.40 19.95 -7.42
N ALA A 299 -24.71 19.72 -7.26
CA ALA A 299 -25.61 19.43 -8.37
C ALA A 299 -25.55 20.45 -9.54
N PRO A 300 -25.32 21.76 -9.32
CA PRO A 300 -25.13 22.70 -10.43
C PRO A 300 -23.94 22.37 -11.34
N LEU A 301 -22.86 21.78 -10.80
CA LEU A 301 -21.70 21.37 -11.59
C LEU A 301 -21.90 20.03 -12.31
N LEU A 302 -22.89 19.23 -11.88
CA LEU A 302 -23.19 17.92 -12.48
C LEU A 302 -24.13 18.00 -13.68
N LYS A 303 -24.70 19.18 -13.94
CA LYS A 303 -25.67 19.43 -15.03
C LYS A 303 -25.06 20.12 -16.24
N GLY A 304 -23.80 20.55 -16.16
CA GLY A 304 -23.03 21.12 -17.26
C GLY A 304 -22.19 20.06 -17.93
#